data_AF-A0A814Z6R3-F1
#
_entry.id   AF-A0A814Z6R3-F1
#
_cell.length_a   1.000
_cell.length_b   1.000
_cell.length_c   1.000
_cell.angle_alpha   90.00
_cell.angle_beta   90.00
_cell.angle_gamma   90.00
#
_symmetry.space_group_name_H-M   'P 1'
#
loop_
_entity.id
_entity.type
_entity.pdbx_description
1 polymer ?
#
loop_
_entity_poly.entity_id
_entity_poly.type
_entity_poly.pdbx_seq_one_letter_code
_entity_poly.pdbx_strand_id
1 'polypeptide(L)'
;MKCCDFIDGYQWEDLIRNHLPKLRTFHLSMGNLSIIRPMTEEQIDEFMNSFGSSFWIDEHRWFVQCMSNEHFIRFGTNESILFY
;
A
#
# COMPACT_ATOMS: atom_id res chain seq x y z
N MET A 1 24.34 2.02 -4.14
CA MET A 1 22.90 2.27 -4.38
C MET A 1 22.17 0.98 -3.99
N LYS A 2 21.55 0.95 -2.81
CA LYS A 2 20.74 -0.20 -2.35
C LYS A 2 19.42 -0.14 -3.13
N CYS A 3 19.04 -1.23 -3.79
CA CYS A 3 18.03 -1.23 -4.86
C CYS A 3 16.56 -1.33 -4.38
N CYS A 4 16.29 -1.35 -3.06
CA CYS A 4 14.96 -1.76 -2.58
C CYS A 4 14.51 -0.98 -1.33
N ASP A 5 14.54 0.35 -1.37
CA ASP A 5 13.77 1.14 -0.40
C ASP A 5 12.31 1.12 -0.86
N PHE A 6 11.42 0.50 -0.08
CA PHE A 6 10.00 0.45 -0.38
C PHE A 6 9.42 1.87 -0.29
N ILE A 7 8.64 2.25 -1.30
CA ILE A 7 7.87 3.49 -1.29
C ILE A 7 6.73 3.32 -0.28
N ASP A 8 6.76 4.08 0.81
CA ASP A 8 5.72 4.07 1.83
C ASP A 8 4.45 4.82 1.36
N GLY A 9 3.40 4.79 2.18
CA GLY A 9 2.12 5.42 1.86
C GLY A 9 2.18 6.94 1.76
N TYR A 10 3.10 7.60 2.44
CA TYR A 10 3.29 9.05 2.31
C TYR A 10 3.95 9.39 0.98
N GLN A 11 4.97 8.62 0.59
CA GLN A 11 5.66 8.81 -0.69
C GLN A 11 4.73 8.49 -1.88
N TRP A 12 3.88 7.47 -1.77
CA TRP A 12 2.84 7.20 -2.76
C TRP A 12 1.79 8.32 -2.81
N GLU A 13 1.35 8.84 -1.66
CA GLU A 13 0.44 9.98 -1.60
C GLU A 13 1.02 11.18 -2.36
N ASP A 14 2.25 11.56 -2.06
CA ASP A 14 2.94 12.66 -2.74
C ASP A 14 3.04 12.44 -4.26
N LEU A 15 3.38 11.22 -4.69
CA LEU A 15 3.48 10.89 -6.11
C LEU A 15 2.12 11.03 -6.80
N ILE A 16 1.06 10.51 -6.19
CA ILE A 16 -0.29 10.54 -6.79
C ILE A 16 -0.83 11.97 -6.83
N ARG A 17 -0.70 12.73 -5.73
CA ARG A 17 -1.15 14.12 -5.68
C ARG A 17 -0.46 14.98 -6.74
N ASN A 18 0.86 14.83 -6.90
CA ASN A 18 1.63 15.70 -7.77
C ASN A 18 1.62 15.30 -9.24
N HIS A 19 1.48 14.00 -9.55
CA HIS A 19 1.65 13.50 -10.91
C HIS A 19 0.41 12.80 -11.49
N LEU A 20 -0.48 12.30 -10.63
CA LEU A 20 -1.65 11.51 -11.04
C LEU A 20 -2.96 12.02 -10.40
N PRO A 21 -3.28 13.33 -10.43
CA PRO A 21 -4.42 13.89 -9.70
C PRO A 21 -5.80 13.42 -10.20
N LYS A 22 -5.86 12.69 -11.32
CA LYS A 22 -7.09 12.12 -11.88
C LYS A 22 -7.17 10.60 -11.69
N LEU A 23 -6.26 10.01 -10.93
CA LEU A 23 -6.23 8.57 -10.68
C LEU A 23 -7.46 8.17 -9.86
N ARG A 24 -8.32 7.33 -10.45
CA ARG A 24 -9.55 6.85 -9.80
C ARG A 24 -9.36 5.49 -9.12
N THR A 25 -8.45 4.70 -9.64
CA THR A 25 -8.19 3.33 -9.19
C THR A 25 -6.70 3.16 -9.00
N PHE A 26 -6.31 2.74 -7.81
CA PHE A 26 -4.94 2.42 -7.47
C PHE A 26 -4.86 0.97 -7.01
N HIS A 27 -4.19 0.13 -7.79
CA HIS A 27 -3.89 -1.25 -7.46
C HIS A 27 -2.38 -1.42 -7.43
N LEU A 28 -1.87 -1.84 -6.28
CA LEU A 28 -0.50 -2.24 -6.10
C LEU A 28 -0.51 -3.66 -5.51
N SER A 29 0.41 -4.49 -5.99
CA SER A 29 0.66 -5.81 -5.44
C SER A 29 2.14 -5.84 -5.12
N MET A 30 2.45 -5.81 -3.83
CA MET A 30 3.81 -6.12 -3.40
C MET A 30 3.91 -7.63 -3.25
N GLY A 31 4.78 -8.24 -4.07
CA GLY A 31 5.10 -9.65 -3.97
C GLY A 31 5.72 -9.99 -2.61
N ASN A 32 5.94 -11.28 -2.37
CA ASN A 32 6.36 -11.83 -1.08
C ASN A 32 7.49 -11.01 -0.43
N LEU A 33 7.10 -10.18 0.54
CA LEU A 33 8.01 -9.23 1.20
C LEU A 33 9.14 -9.96 1.92
N SER A 34 8.86 -11.18 2.43
CA SER A 34 9.86 -12.00 3.15
C SER A 34 11.05 -12.43 2.27
N ILE A 35 10.87 -12.51 0.96
CA ILE A 35 11.94 -12.89 0.03
C ILE A 35 12.81 -11.67 -0.33
N ILE A 36 12.19 -10.49 -0.42
CA ILE A 36 12.85 -9.27 -0.92
C ILE A 36 13.60 -8.55 0.20
N ARG A 37 13.00 -8.52 1.40
CA ARG A 37 13.63 -7.99 2.62
C ARG A 37 12.87 -8.54 3.82
N PRO A 38 13.48 -9.38 4.68
CA PRO A 38 12.83 -9.77 5.93
C PRO A 38 12.55 -8.50 6.73
N MET A 39 11.28 -8.13 6.80
CA MET A 39 10.79 -7.05 7.64
C MET A 39 10.39 -7.63 8.99
N THR A 40 10.69 -6.90 10.06
CA THR A 40 10.10 -7.21 11.36
C THR A 40 8.61 -6.92 11.32
N GLU A 41 7.84 -7.52 12.24
CA GLU A 41 6.41 -7.19 12.40
C GLU A 41 6.22 -5.68 12.61
N GLU A 42 7.08 -5.05 13.42
CA GLU A 42 7.08 -3.60 13.64
C GLU A 42 7.29 -2.80 12.35
N GLN A 43 8.18 -3.24 11.46
CA GLN A 43 8.38 -2.58 10.16
C GLN A 43 7.19 -2.75 9.22
N ILE A 44 6.50 -3.91 9.29
CA ILE A 44 5.26 -4.13 8.55
C ILE A 44 4.17 -3.21 9.10
N ASP A 45 4.04 -3.09 10.42
CA ASP A 45 3.06 -2.21 11.05
C ASP A 45 3.32 -0.74 10.72
N GLU A 46 4.56 -0.27 10.80
CA GLU A 46 4.95 1.08 10.38
C GLU A 46 4.62 1.33 8.90
N PHE A 47 4.95 0.37 8.03
CA PHE A 47 4.62 0.46 6.62
C PHE A 47 3.10 0.52 6.40
N MET A 48 2.32 -0.33 7.06
CA MET A 48 0.86 -0.32 6.93
C MET A 48 0.25 0.98 7.48
N ASN A 49 0.78 1.51 8.59
CA ASN A 49 0.34 2.77 9.19
C ASN A 49 0.55 3.98 8.26
N SER A 50 1.56 3.95 7.39
CA SER A 50 1.79 5.01 6.41
C SER A 50 0.65 5.15 5.38
N PHE A 51 -0.19 4.12 5.20
CA PHE A 51 -1.39 4.17 4.36
C PHE A 51 -2.68 4.52 5.13
N GLY A 52 -2.55 4.94 6.38
CA GLY A 52 -3.67 5.34 7.23
C GLY A 52 -4.06 6.81 7.14
N SER A 53 -3.45 7.61 6.25
CA SER A 53 -3.78 9.04 6.12
C SER A 53 -5.18 9.27 5.55
N SER A 54 -5.74 10.47 5.78
CA SER A 54 -7.05 10.88 5.24
C SER A 54 -7.11 10.82 3.71
N PHE A 55 -5.96 10.96 3.03
CA PHE A 55 -5.85 10.78 1.58
C PHE A 55 -6.33 9.40 1.14
N TRP A 56 -5.84 8.35 1.81
CA TRP A 56 -6.17 6.97 1.49
C TRP A 56 -7.60 6.64 1.91
N ILE A 57 -7.97 6.96 3.16
CA ILE A 57 -9.24 6.52 3.77
C ILE A 57 -10.42 7.38 3.32
N ASP A 58 -10.30 8.71 3.43
CA ASP A 58 -11.44 9.62 3.28
C ASP A 58 -11.58 10.15 1.86
N GLU A 59 -10.49 10.64 1.27
CA GLU A 59 -10.50 11.27 -0.06
C GLU A 59 -10.68 10.23 -1.17
N HIS A 60 -9.90 9.14 -1.13
CA HIS A 60 -9.88 8.15 -2.21
C HIS A 60 -10.62 6.86 -1.86
N ARG A 61 -10.87 6.60 -0.58
CA ARG A 61 -11.50 5.36 -0.08
C ARG A 61 -10.80 4.11 -0.62
N TRP A 62 -9.48 4.19 -0.67
CA TRP A 62 -8.60 3.10 -1.02
C TRP A 62 -8.17 2.40 0.26
N PHE A 63 -8.19 1.07 0.25
CA PHE A 63 -7.76 0.27 1.39
C PHE A 63 -6.53 -0.54 1.03
N VAL A 64 -5.75 -0.87 2.06
CA VAL A 64 -4.52 -1.65 1.97
C VAL A 64 -4.72 -2.92 2.78
N GLN A 65 -4.49 -4.07 2.18
CA GLN A 65 -4.68 -5.38 2.79
C GLN A 65 -3.38 -6.17 2.76
N CYS A 66 -2.84 -6.49 3.93
CA CYS A 66 -1.74 -7.44 4.06
C CYS A 66 -2.31 -8.87 4.20
N MET A 67 -1.96 -9.78 3.30
CA MET A 67 -2.32 -11.20 3.34
C MET A 67 -1.13 -11.99 3.89
N SER A 68 -1.28 -12.46 5.13
CA SER A 68 -0.23 -13.09 5.94
C SER A 68 0.20 -14.49 5.49
N ASN A 69 -0.56 -15.14 4.60
CA ASN A 69 -0.25 -16.50 4.17
C ASN A 69 1.01 -16.56 3.28
N GLU A 70 1.39 -15.43 2.66
CA GLU A 70 2.58 -15.28 1.79
C GLU A 70 3.18 -13.84 1.81
N HIS A 71 2.84 -13.01 2.80
CA HIS A 71 3.18 -11.58 2.90
C HIS A 71 2.92 -10.78 1.60
N PHE A 72 1.69 -10.83 1.10
CA PHE A 72 1.28 -9.95 0.00
C PHE A 72 0.58 -8.70 0.54
N ILE A 73 0.80 -7.55 -0.08
CA ILE A 73 -0.01 -6.34 0.19
C ILE A 73 -0.82 -6.02 -1.05
N ARG A 74 -2.14 -5.97 -0.90
CA ARG A 74 -3.12 -5.64 -1.94
C ARG A 74 -3.76 -4.29 -1.65
N PHE A 75 -3.79 -3.43 -2.65
CA PHE A 75 -4.47 -2.15 -2.60
C PHE A 75 -5.74 -2.22 -3.46
N GLY A 76 -6.85 -1.68 -2.97
CA GLY A 76 -8.14 -1.75 -3.66
C GLY A 76 -9.06 -0.58 -3.37
N THR A 77 -10.09 -0.42 -4.19
CA THR A 77 -11.20 0.51 -3.93
C THR A 77 -12.35 -0.23 -3.28
N ASN A 78 -13.19 0.45 -2.48
CA ASN A 78 -14.39 -0.15 -1.89
C ASN A 78 -15.34 -0.81 -2.91
N GLU A 79 -15.27 -0.45 -4.19
CA GLU A 79 -16.06 -1.09 -5.26
C GLU A 79 -15.56 -2.50 -5.63
N SER A 80 -14.36 -2.88 -5.17
CA SER A 80 -13.66 -4.12 -5.54
C SER A 80 -13.71 -5.21 -4.46
N ILE A 81 -14.28 -4.94 -3.28
CA ILE A 81 -14.43 -5.94 -2.21
C ILE A 81 -15.73 -6.73 -2.45
N LEU A 82 -15.69 -7.68 -3.38
CA LEU A 82 -16.62 -8.80 -3.36
C LEU A 82 -16.12 -9.81 -2.33
N PHE A 83 -16.83 -9.92 -1.21
CA PHE A 83 -16.65 -11.03 -0.26
C PHE A 83 -17.16 -12.31 -0.94
N TYR A 84 -16.26 -13.28 -1.16
CA TYR A 84 -16.59 -14.68 -1.42
C TYR A 84 -16.21 -15.50 -0.19
#